data_AF-A0A7S2AZT7-F1
#
_entry.id   AF-A0A7S2AZT7-F1
#
_cell.length_a   1.000
_cell.length_b   1.000
_cell.length_c   1.000
_cell.angle_alpha   90.00
_cell.angle_beta   90.00
_cell.angle_gamma   90.00
#
_symmetry.space_group_name_H-M   'P 1'
#
loop_
_entity.id
_entity.type
_entity.pdbx_description
1 polymer ?
#
loop_
_entity_poly.entity_id
_entity_poly.type
_entity_poly.pdbx_seq_one_letter_code
_entity_poly.pdbx_strand_id
1 'polypeptide(L)'
;EVFDDDWYGSNSPNNENHVVDTGRWAFTKVKTDAWHYSNITNPYGLLRSPWNTNPVPYVMRSNHTEGSFADGYASLPSCSSFADELGSSLANVLNALNGELHGPVHIMIS
;
A
#
# COMPACT_ATOMS: atom_id res chain seq x y z
N GLU A 1 -9.23 -18.96 2.91
CA GLU A 1 -9.28 -18.27 1.60
C GLU A 1 -7.96 -17.51 1.40
N VAL A 2 -7.59 -17.06 0.19
CA VAL A 2 -6.31 -16.31 0.01
C VAL A 2 -6.39 -14.89 0.59
N PHE A 3 -7.59 -14.32 0.72
CA PHE A 3 -7.85 -13.00 1.30
C PHE A 3 -8.32 -13.05 2.77
N ASP A 4 -8.06 -14.15 3.46
CA ASP A 4 -8.40 -14.31 4.87
C ASP A 4 -7.48 -13.43 5.75
N ASP A 5 -8.00 -12.95 6.87
CA ASP A 5 -7.23 -12.16 7.85
C ASP A 5 -6.04 -12.96 8.40
N ASP A 6 -6.14 -14.29 8.44
CA ASP A 6 -5.02 -15.16 8.79
C ASP A 6 -3.80 -14.99 7.86
N TRP A 7 -4.01 -14.58 6.60
CA TRP A 7 -2.96 -14.35 5.63
C TRP A 7 -2.40 -12.94 5.67
N TYR A 8 -3.25 -11.91 5.75
CA TYR A 8 -2.83 -10.52 5.63
C TYR A 8 -2.77 -9.74 6.94
N GLY A 9 -3.42 -10.24 7.99
CA GLY A 9 -3.61 -9.56 9.27
C GLY A 9 -4.67 -8.47 9.22
N SER A 10 -5.17 -8.09 10.39
CA SER A 10 -6.11 -6.98 10.55
C SER A 10 -5.52 -5.63 10.11
N ASN A 11 -6.38 -4.71 9.69
CA ASN A 11 -6.01 -3.34 9.34
C ASN A 11 -5.71 -2.45 10.57
N SER A 12 -5.96 -2.96 11.78
CA SER A 12 -5.61 -2.39 13.09
C SER A 12 -5.74 -0.86 13.18
N PRO A 13 -6.91 -0.27 12.82
CA PRO A 13 -7.09 1.17 12.69
C PRO A 13 -6.99 1.91 14.03
N ASN A 14 -7.20 1.20 15.14
CA ASN A 14 -7.13 1.74 16.50
C ASN A 14 -5.71 1.62 17.11
N ASN A 15 -4.78 0.98 16.43
CA ASN A 15 -3.38 0.97 16.83
C ASN A 15 -2.75 2.29 16.38
N GLU A 16 -2.23 3.09 17.32
CA GLU A 16 -1.61 4.39 17.04
C GLU A 16 -0.45 4.29 16.03
N ASN A 17 0.20 3.13 15.95
CA ASN A 17 1.30 2.87 15.03
C ASN A 17 0.85 2.15 13.74
N HIS A 18 -0.43 1.79 13.60
CA HIS A 18 -1.01 1.06 12.46
C HIS A 18 -0.22 -0.20 12.06
N VAL A 19 0.41 -0.84 13.05
CA VAL A 19 1.19 -2.06 12.86
C VAL A 19 0.22 -3.22 12.65
N VAL A 20 0.53 -4.07 11.67
CA VAL A 20 -0.16 -5.36 11.51
C VAL A 20 0.12 -6.19 12.76
N ASP A 21 -0.90 -6.49 13.56
CA ASP A 21 -0.78 -7.16 14.86
C ASP A 21 -1.37 -8.58 14.89
N THR A 22 -1.99 -9.02 13.78
CA THR A 22 -2.53 -10.37 13.59
C THR A 22 -2.14 -10.95 12.22
N GLY A 23 -2.44 -12.23 11.98
CA GLY A 23 -2.10 -12.92 10.73
C GLY A 23 -0.61 -13.18 10.52
N ARG A 24 -0.24 -13.68 9.34
CA ARG A 24 1.15 -14.08 9.01
C ARG A 24 2.18 -12.95 9.14
N TRP A 25 1.75 -11.71 8.90
CA TRP A 25 2.64 -10.54 8.91
C TRP A 25 2.65 -9.79 10.24
N ALA A 26 1.97 -10.31 11.27
CA ALA A 26 1.93 -9.73 12.61
C ALA A 26 3.34 -9.37 13.12
N PHE A 27 3.53 -8.11 13.52
CA PHE A 27 4.79 -7.58 14.07
C PHE A 27 6.03 -7.86 13.21
N THR A 28 5.85 -8.00 11.88
CA THR A 28 6.98 -8.18 10.97
C THR A 28 7.85 -6.94 11.01
N LYS A 29 9.10 -7.10 11.45
CA LYS A 29 10.05 -6.00 11.55
C LYS A 29 10.55 -5.57 10.17
N VAL A 30 10.64 -4.26 9.98
CA VAL A 30 11.41 -3.67 8.88
C VAL A 30 12.85 -3.55 9.34
N LYS A 31 13.81 -3.79 8.45
CA LYS A 31 15.23 -3.64 8.77
C LYS A 31 15.53 -2.19 9.16
N THR A 32 16.02 -2.02 10.38
CA THR A 32 16.54 -0.75 10.92
C THR A 32 18.03 -0.62 10.62
N ASP A 33 18.55 0.61 10.74
CA ASP A 33 19.95 0.95 10.45
C ASP A 33 20.40 0.41 9.09
N ALA A 34 19.55 0.63 8.08
CA ALA A 34 19.74 0.10 6.74
C ALA A 34 20.68 0.96 5.87
N TRP A 35 21.23 2.05 6.40
CA TRP A 35 22.10 2.99 5.66
C TRP A 35 23.32 2.31 5.03
N HIS A 36 23.90 1.33 5.73
CA HIS A 36 25.04 0.56 5.24
C HIS A 36 24.63 -0.68 4.42
N TYR A 37 23.34 -1.01 4.41
CA TYR A 37 22.80 -2.16 3.70
C TYR A 37 22.23 -1.78 2.33
N SER A 38 21.61 -0.61 2.21
CA SER A 38 20.92 -0.14 1.01
C SER A 38 21.12 1.36 0.84
N ASN A 39 21.35 1.81 -0.41
CA ASN A 39 21.32 3.23 -0.76
C ASN A 39 19.89 3.80 -0.76
N ILE A 40 18.87 2.94 -0.67
CA ILE A 40 17.46 3.32 -0.61
C ILE A 40 16.94 2.99 0.78
N THR A 41 16.66 4.04 1.54
CA THR A 41 16.07 4.01 2.88
C THR A 41 15.19 5.25 3.06
N ASN A 42 14.32 5.22 4.07
CA ASN A 42 13.61 6.43 4.48
C ASN A 42 14.48 7.31 5.41
N PRO A 43 14.05 8.54 5.77
CA PRO A 43 14.84 9.46 6.61
C PRO A 43 15.22 8.93 8.00
N TYR A 44 14.60 7.83 8.44
CA TYR A 44 14.84 7.19 9.74
C TYR A 44 15.75 5.96 9.62
N GLY A 45 16.29 5.67 8.44
CA GLY A 45 17.19 4.54 8.22
C GLY A 45 16.49 3.20 8.17
N LEU A 46 15.18 3.18 7.91
CA LEU A 46 14.43 1.95 7.66
C LEU A 46 14.58 1.53 6.20
N LEU A 47 14.67 0.21 5.95
CA LEU A 47 14.61 -0.34 4.60
C LEU A 47 13.17 -0.24 4.05
N ARG A 48 12.83 0.94 3.55
CA ARG A 48 11.52 1.30 2.99
C ARG A 48 11.71 2.37 1.91
N SER A 49 10.68 2.60 1.10
CA SER A 49 10.63 3.71 0.14
C SER A 49 11.01 5.04 0.81
N PRO A 50 11.84 5.89 0.18
CA PRO A 50 12.28 7.16 0.75
C PRO A 50 11.13 8.10 1.13
N TRP A 51 10.03 8.02 0.39
CA TRP A 51 8.82 8.83 0.55
C TRP A 51 7.94 8.38 1.71
N ASN A 52 8.11 7.14 2.20
CA ASN A 52 7.40 6.70 3.40
C ASN A 52 8.15 7.16 4.65
N THR A 53 7.82 8.36 5.11
CA THR A 53 8.43 9.06 6.26
C THR A 53 7.89 8.61 7.61
N ASN A 54 7.33 7.39 7.72
CA ASN A 54 6.89 6.86 9.01
C ASN A 54 8.08 6.19 9.77
N PRO A 55 8.38 6.58 11.02
CA PRO A 55 9.51 6.07 11.80
C PRO A 55 9.29 4.67 12.41
N VAL A 56 8.07 4.11 12.35
CA VAL A 56 7.74 2.84 12.99
C VAL A 56 8.43 1.66 12.27
N PRO A 57 9.23 0.83 12.98
CA PRO A 57 10.09 -0.21 12.39
C PRO A 57 9.35 -1.54 12.14
N TYR A 58 8.08 -1.49 11.75
CA TYR A 58 7.24 -2.66 11.47
C TYR A 58 6.51 -2.50 10.15
N VAL A 59 6.01 -3.62 9.60
CA VAL A 59 5.03 -3.61 8.52
C VAL A 59 3.73 -3.00 9.05
N MET A 60 3.17 -2.11 8.24
CA MET A 60 1.96 -1.34 8.57
C MET A 60 1.04 -1.32 7.35
N ARG A 61 -0.23 -1.02 7.60
CA ARG A 61 -1.23 -0.76 6.56
C ARG A 61 -1.73 0.68 6.71
N SER A 62 -1.97 1.34 5.58
CA SER A 62 -2.45 2.72 5.54
C SER A 62 -3.32 2.92 4.32
N ASN A 63 -4.52 3.46 4.53
CA ASN A 63 -5.39 3.92 3.46
C ASN A 63 -5.13 5.40 3.08
N HIS A 64 -4.01 5.97 3.53
CA HIS A 64 -3.55 7.30 3.13
C HIS A 64 -2.21 7.22 2.41
N THR A 65 -2.10 7.97 1.32
CA THR A 65 -0.89 8.17 0.51
C THR A 65 -0.60 9.66 0.47
N GLU A 66 0.62 10.08 0.88
CA GLU A 66 1.01 11.50 0.94
C GLU A 66 -0.02 12.40 1.69
N GLY A 67 -0.70 11.85 2.71
CA GLY A 67 -1.72 12.56 3.48
C GLY A 67 -3.13 12.56 2.86
N SER A 68 -3.29 12.09 1.63
CA SER A 68 -4.58 11.95 0.96
C SER A 68 -5.22 10.61 1.27
N PHE A 69 -6.45 10.62 1.78
CA PHE A 69 -7.25 9.41 1.91
C PHE A 69 -7.48 8.78 0.54
N ALA A 70 -7.23 7.47 0.45
CA ALA A 70 -7.38 6.65 -0.73
C ALA A 70 -6.73 7.24 -2.00
N ASP A 71 -5.67 8.05 -1.87
CA ASP A 71 -5.06 8.79 -2.99
C ASP A 71 -6.07 9.57 -3.85
N GLY A 72 -7.14 10.06 -3.22
CA GLY A 72 -8.23 10.78 -3.87
C GLY A 72 -9.32 9.91 -4.52
N TYR A 73 -9.18 8.58 -4.52
CA TYR A 73 -10.21 7.68 -5.03
C TYR A 73 -11.40 7.58 -4.05
N ALA A 74 -12.61 7.72 -4.59
CA ALA A 74 -13.84 7.60 -3.82
C ALA A 74 -14.42 6.17 -3.81
N SER A 75 -14.05 5.35 -4.79
CA SER A 75 -14.57 3.99 -4.97
C SER A 75 -13.55 3.09 -5.67
N LEU A 76 -13.70 1.77 -5.49
CA LEU A 76 -12.99 0.79 -6.30
C LEU A 76 -13.40 0.92 -7.79
N PRO A 77 -12.55 0.48 -8.73
CA PRO A 77 -12.85 0.54 -10.14
C PRO A 77 -14.08 -0.31 -10.47
N SER A 78 -14.97 0.25 -11.27
CA SER A 78 -16.20 -0.43 -11.70
C SER A 78 -15.99 -1.17 -13.02
N CYS A 79 -16.91 -2.07 -13.38
CA CYS A 79 -16.87 -2.72 -14.70
C CYS A 79 -16.86 -1.70 -15.86
N SER A 80 -17.51 -0.54 -15.71
CA SER A 80 -17.48 0.50 -16.74
C SER A 80 -16.10 1.17 -16.82
N SER A 81 -15.41 1.39 -15.69
CA SER A 81 -14.03 1.89 -15.67
C SER A 81 -13.12 1.01 -16.54
N PHE A 82 -13.24 -0.32 -16.40
CA PHE A 82 -12.50 -1.25 -17.24
C PHE A 82 -12.92 -1.21 -18.71
N ALA A 83 -14.23 -1.13 -19.00
CA ALA A 83 -14.74 -1.11 -20.36
C ALA A 83 -14.26 0.14 -21.13
N ASP A 84 -14.26 1.30 -20.48
CA ASP A 84 -13.85 2.58 -21.07
C ASP A 84 -12.35 2.56 -21.42
N GLU A 85 -11.52 2.07 -20.50
CA GLU A 85 -10.07 2.02 -20.69
C GLU A 85 -9.64 0.92 -21.69
N LEU A 86 -10.27 -0.26 -21.65
CA LEU A 86 -9.96 -1.35 -22.59
C LEU A 86 -10.36 -1.04 -24.04
N GLY A 87 -11.27 -0.09 -24.26
CA GLY A 87 -11.62 0.42 -25.58
C GLY A 87 -10.59 1.38 -26.20
N SER A 88 -9.53 1.72 -25.45
CA SER A 88 -8.54 2.74 -25.83
C SER A 88 -7.28 2.14 -26.48
N SER A 89 -6.22 2.94 -26.61
CA SER A 89 -4.93 2.45 -27.12
C SER A 89 -4.23 1.54 -26.11
N LEU A 90 -3.38 0.61 -26.57
CA LEU A 90 -2.60 -0.24 -25.67
C LEU A 90 -1.78 0.57 -24.64
N ALA A 91 -1.24 1.73 -25.04
CA ALA A 91 -0.49 2.59 -24.13
C ALA A 91 -1.37 3.13 -22.99
N ASN A 92 -2.61 3.52 -23.30
CA ASN A 92 -3.57 4.00 -22.32
C ASN A 92 -4.02 2.85 -21.41
N VAL A 93 -4.33 1.69 -21.96
CA VAL A 93 -4.64 0.48 -21.18
C VAL A 93 -3.53 0.17 -20.18
N LEU A 94 -2.26 0.17 -20.62
CA LEU A 94 -1.13 -0.09 -19.74
C LEU A 94 -0.96 1.00 -18.68
N ASN A 95 -1.25 2.26 -19.02
CA ASN A 95 -1.24 3.35 -18.03
C ASN A 95 -2.35 3.16 -16.99
N ALA A 96 -3.59 2.93 -17.43
CA ALA A 96 -4.76 2.75 -16.57
C ALA A 96 -4.65 1.53 -15.66
N LEU A 97 -4.08 0.42 -16.16
CA LEU A 97 -3.79 -0.77 -15.35
C LEU A 97 -2.78 -0.51 -14.24
N ASN A 98 -1.88 0.47 -14.38
CA ASN A 98 -0.95 0.86 -13.31
C ASN A 98 -1.51 1.97 -12.42
N GLY A 99 -2.52 2.71 -12.90
CA GLY A 99 -3.20 3.80 -12.19
C GLY A 99 -4.62 3.42 -11.79
N GLU A 100 -5.61 4.04 -12.41
CA GLU A 100 -7.03 4.01 -12.01
C GLU A 100 -7.60 2.60 -11.81
N LEU A 101 -7.24 1.60 -12.63
CA LEU A 101 -7.88 0.29 -12.58
C LEU A 101 -7.34 -0.63 -11.48
N HIS A 102 -6.28 -0.21 -10.77
CA HIS A 102 -5.54 -1.08 -9.85
C HIS A 102 -5.02 -0.34 -8.61
N GLY A 103 -4.54 0.88 -8.78
CA GLY A 103 -4.11 1.78 -7.69
C GLY A 103 -5.11 1.86 -6.55
N PRO A 104 -6.43 2.06 -6.80
CA PRO A 104 -7.42 2.11 -5.72
C PRO A 104 -7.49 0.80 -4.93
N VAL A 105 -7.29 -0.36 -5.59
CA VAL A 105 -7.31 -1.66 -4.90
C VAL A 105 -6.19 -1.73 -3.88
N HIS A 106 -4.97 -1.33 -4.23
CA HIS A 106 -3.84 -1.33 -3.30
C HIS A 106 -4.03 -0.43 -2.07
N ILE A 107 -4.74 0.68 -2.24
CA ILE A 107 -4.82 1.72 -1.20
C ILE A 107 -6.07 1.52 -0.34
N MET A 108 -7.22 1.23 -0.97
CA MET A 108 -8.52 1.19 -0.29
C MET A 108 -8.76 -0.10 0.51
N ILE A 109 -8.10 -1.20 0.17
CA ILE A 109 -8.21 -2.44 0.96
C ILE A 109 -7.30 -2.44 2.20
N SER A 110 -6.59 -1.34 2.46
CA SER A 110 -5.61 -1.23 3.56
C SER A 110 -6.24 -1.22 4.94
#